data_AF-A0A2E7L8Z0-F1
#
_entry.id   AF-A0A2E7L8Z0-F1
#
_cell.length_a   1.000
_cell.length_b   1.000
_cell.length_c   1.000
_cell.angle_alpha   90.00
_cell.angle_beta   90.00
_cell.angle_gamma   90.00
#
_symmetry.space_group_name_H-M   'P 1'
#
loop_
_entity.id
_entity.type
_entity.pdbx_description
1 polymer ?
#
loop_
_entity_poly.entity_id
_entity_poly.type
_entity_poly.pdbx_seq_one_letter_code
_entity_poly.pdbx_strand_id
1 'polypeptide(L)'
;MKRKSQVLLLLMSLVCGSAFAEEQVAPHVAFWTSLAGRWTYEISSDGTKGKVTWQMQARGSALMGRFQDDQGNVSVELAGWRPDNKTLVVNGVGTAGNHWTLALDKVTPVSAEGTTEGVLPSGLGFKGAFTGKLTNNDLYTVTLERTSEDGETSDITIVFKRVKSGAAVIDIPWKWLIGYWKIERSDGTSAEVHWSKPRANADYLIGKWENSDGTKFSEIVGWRPDQQALVANAFGARGGYFSVFLNNVRPNQMSGRIRRFKSDGTQTSGTIEINRVNEDLVKTRIVDESDGSVVTETVTRVPATSHDGERRRRLPGIPQRLRNLLRRR
;
A
#
# COMPACT_ATOMS: atom_id res chain seq x y z
N MET A 1 -13.36 -1.05 -67.63
CA MET A 1 -14.56 -1.66 -66.99
C MET A 1 -14.78 -1.04 -65.61
N LYS A 2 -15.95 -0.43 -65.40
CA LYS A 2 -16.44 0.15 -64.14
C LYS A 2 -16.98 -0.94 -63.21
N ARG A 3 -16.85 -0.76 -61.89
CA ARG A 3 -17.89 -0.88 -60.81
C ARG A 3 -17.14 -0.84 -59.46
N LYS A 4 -17.21 0.26 -58.70
CA LYS A 4 -18.28 0.75 -57.80
C LYS A 4 -18.25 0.10 -56.41
N SER A 5 -18.11 0.99 -55.43
CA SER A 5 -18.29 0.87 -53.99
C SER A 5 -19.42 -0.05 -53.53
N GLN A 6 -19.24 -0.65 -52.35
CA GLN A 6 -20.28 -0.68 -51.32
C GLN A 6 -19.65 -0.78 -49.93
N VAL A 7 -19.80 0.32 -49.19
CA VAL A 7 -19.76 0.39 -47.74
C VAL A 7 -20.91 -0.47 -47.21
N LEU A 8 -20.64 -1.39 -46.28
CA LEU A 8 -21.66 -1.88 -45.37
C LEU A 8 -21.09 -1.93 -43.96
N LEU A 9 -21.41 -0.85 -43.22
CA LEU A 9 -21.52 -0.82 -41.78
C LEU A 9 -22.32 -2.05 -41.32
N LEU A 10 -21.74 -2.88 -40.44
CA LEU A 10 -22.54 -3.69 -39.52
C LEU A 10 -22.18 -3.25 -38.10
N LEU A 11 -23.02 -2.37 -37.55
CA LEU A 11 -23.20 -2.20 -36.12
C LEU A 11 -23.65 -3.57 -35.56
N MET A 12 -22.76 -4.30 -34.91
CA MET A 12 -23.12 -5.29 -33.89
C MET A 12 -22.91 -4.61 -32.54
N SER A 13 -23.95 -3.92 -32.09
CA SER A 13 -24.17 -3.60 -30.70
C SER A 13 -24.38 -4.91 -29.93
N LEU A 14 -23.30 -5.58 -29.52
CA LEU A 14 -23.36 -6.40 -28.33
C LEU A 14 -23.22 -5.45 -27.14
N VAL A 15 -24.37 -5.15 -26.55
CA VAL A 15 -24.48 -4.88 -25.13
C VAL A 15 -24.01 -6.15 -24.42
N CYS A 16 -22.69 -6.35 -24.33
CA CYS A 16 -22.15 -7.11 -23.22
C CYS A 16 -22.37 -6.22 -22.01
N GLY A 17 -23.52 -6.40 -21.36
CA GLY A 17 -23.61 -6.11 -19.95
C GLY A 17 -22.44 -6.81 -19.31
N SER A 18 -21.39 -6.06 -18.99
CA SER A 18 -20.41 -6.45 -18.01
C SER A 18 -21.17 -6.49 -16.69
N ALA A 19 -21.91 -7.58 -16.49
CA ALA A 19 -21.89 -8.26 -15.22
C ALA A 19 -20.39 -8.39 -14.93
N PHE A 20 -19.88 -7.47 -14.12
CA PHE A 20 -18.62 -7.65 -13.45
C PHE A 20 -18.84 -8.94 -12.66
N ALA A 21 -18.46 -10.08 -13.25
CA ALA A 21 -18.13 -11.24 -12.46
C ALA A 21 -17.16 -10.70 -11.42
N GLU A 22 -17.53 -10.77 -10.16
CA GLU A 22 -16.63 -10.53 -9.04
C GLU A 22 -15.31 -11.20 -9.42
N GLU A 23 -14.28 -10.39 -9.68
CA GLU A 23 -12.99 -10.90 -10.11
C GLU A 23 -12.50 -11.79 -8.98
N GLN A 24 -12.60 -13.11 -9.16
CA GLN A 24 -12.30 -14.08 -8.12
C GLN A 24 -10.82 -13.90 -7.80
N VAL A 25 -10.54 -13.31 -6.62
CA VAL A 25 -9.19 -13.04 -6.15
C VAL A 25 -8.38 -14.33 -6.26
N ALA A 26 -7.28 -14.28 -7.01
CA ALA A 26 -6.47 -15.46 -7.24
C ALA A 26 -6.02 -16.06 -5.88
N PRO A 27 -6.00 -17.39 -5.73
CA PRO A 27 -5.85 -18.05 -4.43
C PRO A 27 -4.56 -17.66 -3.71
N HIS A 28 -3.48 -17.44 -4.45
CA HIS A 28 -2.21 -16.96 -3.90
C HIS A 28 -2.31 -15.55 -3.31
N VAL A 29 -3.09 -14.64 -3.91
CA VAL A 29 -3.28 -13.28 -3.39
C VAL A 29 -4.02 -13.32 -2.06
N ALA A 30 -5.06 -14.15 -1.95
CA ALA A 30 -5.79 -14.35 -0.70
C ALA A 30 -4.86 -14.93 0.39
N PHE A 31 -4.11 -15.99 0.06
CA PHE A 31 -3.14 -16.61 0.96
C PHE A 31 -2.06 -15.63 1.44
N TRP A 32 -1.46 -14.87 0.52
CA TRP A 32 -0.44 -13.87 0.83
C TRP A 32 -0.98 -12.72 1.66
N THR A 33 -2.22 -12.30 1.40
CA THR A 33 -2.89 -11.28 2.23
C THR A 33 -2.99 -11.74 3.68
N SER A 34 -3.29 -13.03 3.90
CA SER A 34 -3.32 -13.62 5.24
C SER A 34 -1.93 -13.78 5.85
N LEU A 35 -0.88 -14.06 5.07
CA LEU A 35 0.49 -14.17 5.59
C LEU A 35 1.18 -12.83 5.82
N ALA A 36 0.82 -11.79 5.08
CA ALA A 36 1.48 -10.49 5.16
C ALA A 36 1.47 -9.94 6.60
N GLY A 37 2.60 -9.37 7.01
CA GLY A 37 2.79 -8.82 8.34
C GLY A 37 3.98 -9.44 9.08
N ARG A 38 4.02 -9.21 10.39
CA ARG A 38 5.11 -9.59 11.28
C ARG A 38 4.73 -10.80 12.12
N TRP A 39 5.67 -11.73 12.25
CA TRP A 39 5.49 -12.98 12.97
C TRP A 39 6.75 -13.31 13.76
N THR A 40 6.57 -14.03 14.86
CA THR A 40 7.64 -14.82 15.48
C THR A 40 7.54 -16.24 14.98
N TYR A 41 8.65 -16.97 14.91
CA TYR A 41 8.64 -18.39 14.60
C TYR A 41 9.48 -19.21 15.58
N GLU A 42 9.17 -20.50 15.66
CA GLU A 42 9.92 -21.52 16.39
C GLU A 42 9.97 -22.79 15.55
N ILE A 43 11.17 -23.38 15.42
CA ILE A 43 11.43 -24.59 14.67
C ILE A 43 11.55 -25.78 15.64
N SER A 44 10.79 -26.85 15.41
CA SER A 44 10.71 -27.98 16.35
C SER A 44 11.99 -28.82 16.43
N SER A 45 12.80 -28.86 15.38
CA SER A 45 13.96 -29.76 15.30
C SER A 45 15.12 -29.36 16.21
N ASP A 46 15.31 -28.06 16.42
CA ASP A 46 16.45 -27.48 17.15
C ASP A 46 16.05 -26.38 18.13
N GLY A 47 14.76 -26.02 18.19
CA GLY A 47 14.24 -24.95 19.03
C GLY A 47 14.63 -23.55 18.55
N THR A 48 15.13 -23.41 17.32
CA THR A 48 15.50 -22.11 16.75
C THR A 48 14.30 -21.19 16.71
N LYS A 49 14.50 -19.98 17.25
CA LYS A 49 13.50 -18.92 17.33
C LYS A 49 13.93 -17.72 16.53
N GLY A 50 12.95 -16.98 16.05
CA GLY A 50 13.21 -15.76 15.33
C GLY A 50 11.95 -14.99 14.97
N LYS A 51 12.13 -14.05 14.04
CA LYS A 51 11.08 -13.18 13.52
C LYS A 51 11.09 -13.22 12.00
N VAL A 52 9.92 -13.14 11.40
CA VAL A 52 9.75 -12.95 9.96
C VAL A 52 8.82 -11.78 9.69
N THR A 53 9.12 -11.01 8.65
CA THR A 53 8.19 -10.07 8.05
C THR A 53 7.92 -10.50 6.61
N TRP A 54 6.66 -10.82 6.31
CA TRP A 54 6.19 -11.03 4.94
C TRP A 54 5.54 -9.78 4.39
N GLN A 55 5.89 -9.42 3.17
CA GLN A 55 5.40 -8.23 2.49
C GLN A 55 4.97 -8.56 1.08
N MET A 56 3.77 -8.13 0.70
CA MET A 56 3.36 -8.21 -0.70
C MET A 56 4.19 -7.22 -1.54
N GLN A 57 4.64 -7.70 -2.69
CA GLN A 57 5.43 -6.94 -3.66
C GLN A 57 4.75 -6.98 -5.03
N ALA A 58 5.22 -6.14 -5.96
CA ALA A 58 4.77 -6.14 -7.35
C ALA A 58 3.23 -6.15 -7.52
N ARG A 59 2.52 -5.33 -6.72
CA ARG A 59 1.04 -5.25 -6.72
C ARG A 59 0.34 -6.59 -6.46
N GLY A 60 0.90 -7.40 -5.55
CA GLY A 60 0.33 -8.69 -5.18
C GLY A 60 0.68 -9.82 -6.16
N SER A 61 1.71 -9.64 -7.00
CA SER A 61 2.27 -10.72 -7.85
C SER A 61 3.46 -11.44 -7.21
N ALA A 62 3.95 -10.94 -6.06
CA ALA A 62 5.00 -11.59 -5.28
C ALA A 62 4.81 -11.36 -3.77
N LEU A 63 5.42 -12.23 -2.96
CA LEU A 63 5.57 -12.06 -1.52
C LEU A 63 7.06 -12.14 -1.16
N MET A 64 7.57 -11.20 -0.38
CA MET A 64 8.93 -11.22 0.13
C MET A 64 8.91 -11.49 1.63
N GLY A 65 9.57 -12.54 2.09
CA GLY A 65 9.82 -12.81 3.50
C GLY A 65 11.23 -12.38 3.90
N ARG A 66 11.37 -11.72 5.04
CA ARG A 66 12.67 -11.47 5.67
C ARG A 66 12.67 -12.04 7.08
N PHE A 67 13.54 -13.01 7.30
CA PHE A 67 13.73 -13.74 8.54
C PHE A 67 14.96 -13.23 9.28
N GLN A 68 14.90 -13.25 10.60
CA GLN A 68 16.05 -13.06 11.46
C GLN A 68 15.88 -13.96 12.68
N ASP A 69 16.85 -14.84 12.93
CA ASP A 69 16.86 -15.66 14.13
C ASP A 69 17.43 -14.91 15.34
N ASP A 70 17.32 -15.51 16.52
CA ASP A 70 17.81 -14.93 17.77
C ASP A 70 19.36 -14.84 17.84
N GLN A 71 20.06 -15.52 16.94
CA GLN A 71 21.53 -15.46 16.79
C GLN A 71 21.96 -14.35 15.83
N GLY A 72 21.02 -13.67 15.18
CA GLY A 72 21.27 -12.58 14.24
C GLY A 72 21.50 -13.04 12.79
N ASN A 73 21.37 -14.33 12.49
CA ASN A 73 21.40 -14.80 11.10
C ASN A 73 20.15 -14.29 10.38
N VAL A 74 20.32 -13.86 9.14
CA VAL A 74 19.26 -13.29 8.32
C VAL A 74 19.01 -14.22 7.15
N SER A 75 17.75 -14.46 6.83
CA SER A 75 17.37 -15.09 5.58
C SER A 75 16.33 -14.25 4.85
N VAL A 76 16.27 -14.39 3.53
CA VAL A 76 15.26 -13.77 2.69
C VAL A 76 14.63 -14.83 1.81
N GLU A 77 13.34 -14.69 1.53
CA GLU A 77 12.66 -15.51 0.54
C GLU A 77 11.77 -14.67 -0.37
N LEU A 78 11.67 -15.09 -1.62
CA LEU A 78 10.78 -14.51 -2.62
C LEU A 78 9.85 -15.57 -3.15
N ALA A 79 8.56 -15.31 -3.03
CA ALA A 79 7.48 -16.11 -3.58
C ALA A 79 6.88 -15.43 -4.82
N GLY A 80 6.60 -16.18 -5.87
CA GLY A 80 5.96 -15.71 -7.09
C GLY A 80 4.93 -16.72 -7.60
N TRP A 81 3.84 -16.21 -8.18
CA TRP A 81 2.80 -17.04 -8.77
C TRP A 81 3.05 -17.26 -10.26
N ARG A 82 3.00 -18.53 -10.69
CA ARG A 82 3.07 -18.93 -12.10
C ARG A 82 1.65 -19.28 -12.57
N PRO A 83 0.99 -18.41 -13.35
CA PRO A 83 -0.43 -18.59 -13.70
C PRO A 83 -0.69 -19.71 -14.71
N ASP A 84 0.30 -20.03 -15.54
CA ASP A 84 0.24 -21.08 -16.57
C ASP A 84 0.11 -22.48 -15.96
N ASN A 85 0.84 -22.76 -14.89
CA ASN A 85 0.84 -24.05 -14.22
C ASN A 85 0.24 -24.00 -12.79
N LYS A 86 -0.37 -22.87 -12.42
CA LYS A 86 -1.00 -22.63 -11.12
C LYS A 86 -0.10 -22.99 -9.92
N THR A 87 1.19 -22.72 -10.05
CA THR A 87 2.18 -23.05 -9.03
C THR A 87 2.68 -21.78 -8.34
N LEU A 88 2.68 -21.81 -7.02
CA LEU A 88 3.40 -20.83 -6.19
C LEU A 88 4.83 -21.33 -5.99
N VAL A 89 5.80 -20.57 -6.47
CA VAL A 89 7.22 -20.90 -6.34
C VAL A 89 7.86 -19.97 -5.33
N VAL A 90 8.59 -20.54 -4.36
CA VAL A 90 9.30 -19.80 -3.32
C VAL A 90 10.78 -20.15 -3.40
N ASN A 91 11.66 -19.16 -3.34
CA ASN A 91 13.10 -19.37 -3.21
C ASN A 91 13.61 -18.57 -2.03
N GLY A 92 14.42 -19.19 -1.17
CA GLY A 92 15.03 -18.50 -0.03
C GLY A 92 16.50 -18.80 0.12
N VAL A 93 17.21 -17.84 0.72
CA VAL A 93 18.66 -17.89 0.98
C VAL A 93 18.96 -17.23 2.34
N GLY A 94 19.92 -17.79 3.06
CA GLY A 94 20.33 -17.32 4.38
C GLY A 94 21.82 -17.00 4.50
N THR A 95 22.15 -16.12 5.44
CA THR A 95 23.55 -15.73 5.74
C THR A 95 24.38 -16.88 6.31
N ALA A 96 23.73 -17.94 6.81
CA ALA A 96 24.38 -19.15 7.30
C ALA A 96 24.70 -20.16 6.19
N GLY A 97 24.55 -19.78 4.91
CA GLY A 97 24.82 -20.64 3.75
C GLY A 97 23.67 -21.56 3.34
N ASN A 98 22.58 -21.57 4.10
CA ASN A 98 21.37 -22.31 3.78
C ASN A 98 20.58 -21.68 2.63
N HIS A 99 19.90 -22.53 1.86
CA HIS A 99 18.97 -22.09 0.80
C HIS A 99 17.89 -23.14 0.58
N TRP A 100 16.75 -22.73 0.04
CA TRP A 100 15.61 -23.61 -0.21
C TRP A 100 14.79 -23.16 -1.41
N THR A 101 14.08 -24.11 -2.01
CA THR A 101 13.11 -23.91 -3.07
C THR A 101 11.83 -24.67 -2.72
N LEU A 102 10.68 -24.00 -2.88
CA LEU A 102 9.37 -24.60 -2.77
C LEU A 102 8.65 -24.52 -4.11
N ALA A 103 7.92 -25.58 -4.46
CA ALA A 103 6.98 -25.59 -5.58
C ALA A 103 5.63 -26.07 -5.05
N LEU A 104 4.69 -25.14 -4.90
CA LEU A 104 3.40 -25.33 -4.23
C LEU A 104 2.28 -25.29 -5.27
N ASP A 105 1.78 -26.46 -5.65
CA ASP A 105 0.78 -26.66 -6.71
C ASP A 105 -0.66 -26.72 -6.17
N LYS A 106 -0.82 -26.82 -4.85
CA LYS A 106 -2.11 -26.76 -4.16
C LYS A 106 -2.15 -25.55 -3.24
N VAL A 107 -2.70 -24.44 -3.74
CA VAL A 107 -2.81 -23.18 -2.98
C VAL A 107 -4.28 -22.83 -2.76
N THR A 108 -4.64 -22.60 -1.51
CA THR A 108 -5.94 -22.09 -1.07
C THR A 108 -5.72 -20.81 -0.25
N PRO A 109 -6.78 -20.04 0.08
CA PRO A 109 -6.64 -18.87 0.94
C PRO A 109 -6.02 -19.14 2.32
N VAL A 110 -6.03 -20.38 2.81
CA VAL A 110 -5.58 -20.75 4.16
C VAL A 110 -4.54 -21.86 4.19
N SER A 111 -4.14 -22.40 3.03
CA SER A 111 -3.14 -23.46 2.96
C SER A 111 -2.36 -23.44 1.66
N ALA A 112 -1.14 -23.98 1.72
CA ALA A 112 -0.33 -24.27 0.54
C ALA A 112 0.39 -25.59 0.74
N GLU A 113 0.36 -26.46 -0.26
CA GLU A 113 1.05 -27.76 -0.25
C GLU A 113 1.86 -27.93 -1.54
N GLY A 114 2.92 -28.73 -1.45
CA GLY A 114 3.75 -29.09 -2.59
C GLY A 114 5.08 -29.70 -2.16
N THR A 115 6.15 -29.40 -2.89
CA THR A 115 7.48 -29.94 -2.64
C THR A 115 8.44 -28.89 -2.10
N THR A 116 9.44 -29.36 -1.35
CA THR A 116 10.56 -28.57 -0.84
C THR A 116 11.88 -29.25 -1.18
N GLU A 117 12.91 -28.48 -1.48
CA GLU A 117 14.30 -28.93 -1.53
C GLU A 117 15.25 -27.81 -1.12
N GLY A 118 16.46 -28.15 -0.69
CA GLY A 118 17.42 -27.14 -0.28
C GLY A 118 18.67 -27.71 0.38
N VAL A 119 19.42 -26.82 1.01
CA VAL A 119 20.63 -27.13 1.77
C VAL A 119 20.56 -26.45 3.14
N LEU A 120 20.89 -27.21 4.18
CA LEU A 120 20.96 -26.75 5.56
C LEU A 120 22.23 -25.93 5.84
N PRO A 121 22.31 -25.18 6.95
CA PRO A 121 23.56 -24.50 7.34
C PRO A 121 24.78 -25.42 7.47
N SER A 122 24.56 -26.72 7.72
CA SER A 122 25.62 -27.74 7.75
C SER A 122 26.18 -28.09 6.37
N GLY A 123 25.54 -27.64 5.28
CA GLY A 123 25.87 -28.03 3.91
C GLY A 123 25.15 -29.29 3.41
N LEU A 124 24.37 -29.96 4.26
CA LEU A 124 23.64 -31.17 3.88
C LEU A 124 22.39 -30.82 3.05
N GLY A 125 22.25 -31.47 1.88
CA GLY A 125 21.08 -31.35 1.02
C GLY A 125 19.86 -32.11 1.55
N PHE A 126 18.66 -31.63 1.20
CA PHE A 126 17.41 -32.31 1.52
C PHE A 126 16.35 -32.10 0.43
N LYS A 127 15.39 -33.04 0.36
CA LYS A 127 14.16 -32.92 -0.44
C LYS A 127 12.96 -33.47 0.33
N GLY A 128 11.75 -33.05 -0.01
CA GLY A 128 10.59 -33.42 0.78
C GLY A 128 9.26 -32.84 0.36
N ALA A 129 8.26 -33.10 1.19
CA ALA A 129 6.94 -32.48 1.10
C ALA A 129 6.86 -31.22 1.97
N PHE A 130 6.10 -30.24 1.49
CA PHE A 130 5.78 -29.01 2.20
C PHE A 130 4.27 -28.95 2.45
N THR A 131 3.87 -28.69 3.68
CA THR A 131 2.49 -28.33 4.03
C THR A 131 2.49 -27.08 4.90
N GLY A 132 1.88 -26.00 4.43
CA GLY A 132 1.64 -24.78 5.18
C GLY A 132 0.15 -24.57 5.42
N LYS A 133 -0.26 -24.29 6.66
CA LYS A 133 -1.66 -24.08 7.02
C LYS A 133 -1.84 -22.94 8.02
N LEU A 134 -2.68 -21.98 7.66
CA LEU A 134 -3.22 -20.99 8.58
C LEU A 134 -4.34 -21.66 9.39
N THR A 135 -4.13 -21.80 10.69
CA THR A 135 -5.17 -22.30 11.61
C THR A 135 -6.16 -21.19 11.93
N ASN A 136 -5.66 -19.96 12.03
CA ASN A 136 -6.43 -18.73 12.16
C ASN A 136 -5.55 -17.55 11.70
N ASN A 137 -6.06 -16.33 11.83
CA ASN A 137 -5.32 -15.12 11.41
C ASN A 137 -4.00 -14.90 12.16
N ASP A 138 -3.81 -15.52 13.33
CA ASP A 138 -2.67 -15.31 14.22
C ASP A 138 -1.70 -16.50 14.29
N LEU A 139 -2.02 -17.62 13.62
CA LEU A 139 -1.27 -18.87 13.72
C LEU A 139 -1.12 -19.53 12.35
N TYR A 140 0.12 -19.60 11.86
CA TYR A 140 0.50 -20.31 10.65
C TYR A 140 1.49 -21.42 11.01
N THR A 141 1.21 -22.64 10.56
CA THR A 141 2.05 -23.81 10.83
C THR A 141 2.56 -24.35 9.50
N VAL A 142 3.86 -24.63 9.46
CA VAL A 142 4.52 -25.32 8.34
C VAL A 142 5.01 -26.66 8.83
N THR A 143 4.78 -27.71 8.05
CA THR A 143 5.35 -29.03 8.23
C THR A 143 6.19 -29.36 6.99
N LEU A 144 7.42 -29.81 7.24
CA LEU A 144 8.37 -30.27 6.23
C LEU A 144 8.68 -31.73 6.51
N GLU A 145 8.27 -32.61 5.61
CA GLU A 145 8.67 -34.03 5.64
C GLU A 145 9.89 -34.15 4.73
N ARG A 146 11.09 -34.16 5.31
CA ARG A 146 12.35 -34.10 4.55
C ARG A 146 13.12 -35.42 4.61
N THR A 147 13.77 -35.75 3.51
CA THR A 147 14.79 -36.79 3.40
C THR A 147 16.11 -36.10 3.06
N SER A 148 17.14 -36.32 3.87
CA SER A 148 18.49 -35.83 3.58
C SER A 148 19.14 -36.62 2.44
N GLU A 149 20.21 -36.09 1.85
CA GLU A 149 21.02 -36.81 0.85
C GLU A 149 21.58 -38.14 1.38
N ASP A 150 21.79 -38.25 2.70
CA ASP A 150 22.26 -39.46 3.38
C ASP A 150 21.12 -40.47 3.64
N GLY A 151 19.89 -40.15 3.24
CA GLY A 151 18.72 -41.03 3.36
C GLY A 151 17.98 -40.94 4.71
N GLU A 152 18.36 -40.02 5.60
CA GLU A 152 17.68 -39.83 6.88
C GLU A 152 16.39 -39.03 6.70
N THR A 153 15.28 -39.57 7.16
CA THR A 153 13.96 -38.92 7.13
C THR A 153 13.67 -38.20 8.43
N SER A 154 13.18 -36.97 8.37
CA SER A 154 12.72 -36.22 9.54
C SER A 154 11.56 -35.28 9.22
N ASP A 155 10.67 -35.14 10.20
CA ASP A 155 9.55 -34.20 10.13
C ASP A 155 9.88 -32.95 10.96
N ILE A 156 9.88 -31.79 10.32
CA ILE A 156 10.06 -30.51 11.00
C ILE A 156 8.74 -29.77 11.02
N THR A 157 8.39 -29.23 12.17
CA THR A 157 7.30 -28.26 12.29
C THR A 157 7.87 -26.88 12.59
N ILE A 158 7.42 -25.88 11.85
CA ILE A 158 7.69 -24.47 12.12
C ILE A 158 6.37 -23.80 12.49
N VAL A 159 6.34 -23.18 13.67
CA VAL A 159 5.14 -22.50 14.18
C VAL A 159 5.35 -21.00 14.13
N PHE A 160 4.58 -20.33 13.29
CA PHE A 160 4.55 -18.87 13.19
C PHE A 160 3.38 -18.29 14.00
N LYS A 161 3.68 -17.37 14.90
CA LYS A 161 2.69 -16.62 15.69
C LYS A 161 2.73 -15.17 15.29
N ARG A 162 1.58 -14.59 14.95
CA ARG A 162 1.52 -13.19 14.53
C ARG A 162 1.94 -12.29 15.69
N VAL A 163 2.84 -11.36 15.41
CA VAL A 163 3.16 -10.29 16.36
C VAL A 163 1.97 -9.35 16.36
N LYS A 164 1.13 -9.47 17.38
CA LYS A 164 0.09 -8.48 17.66
C LYS A 164 0.81 -7.19 18.03
N SER A 165 0.86 -6.27 17.07
CA SER A 165 1.17 -4.88 17.39
C SER A 165 0.15 -4.44 18.46
N GLY A 166 0.61 -4.01 19.62
CA GLY A 166 -0.27 -3.44 20.66
C GLY A 166 -0.96 -2.15 20.22
N ALA A 167 -0.70 -1.65 19.00
CA ALA A 167 -1.56 -0.66 18.37
C ALA A 167 -2.78 -1.39 17.78
N ALA A 168 -3.97 -1.03 18.24
CA ALA A 168 -5.24 -1.44 17.64
C ALA A 168 -5.13 -1.35 16.11
N VAL A 169 -5.55 -2.40 15.39
CA VAL A 169 -5.70 -2.33 13.94
C VAL A 169 -6.61 -1.16 13.65
N ILE A 170 -6.11 -0.16 12.95
CA ILE A 170 -6.86 1.07 12.71
C ILE A 170 -7.60 0.90 11.41
N ASP A 171 -8.92 1.01 11.48
CA ASP A 171 -9.74 1.18 10.28
C ASP A 171 -9.23 2.37 9.49
N ILE A 172 -9.17 2.21 8.18
CA ILE A 172 -8.51 3.13 7.27
C ILE A 172 -8.81 4.61 7.63
N PRO A 173 -7.78 5.46 7.88
CA PRO A 173 -7.98 6.73 8.57
C PRO A 173 -8.61 7.83 7.70
N TRP A 174 -9.27 7.48 6.60
CA TRP A 174 -9.83 8.42 5.63
C TRP A 174 -10.80 9.43 6.22
N LYS A 175 -11.54 9.06 7.27
CA LYS A 175 -12.43 10.00 7.99
C LYS A 175 -11.70 11.25 8.47
N TRP A 176 -10.40 11.14 8.76
CA TRP A 176 -9.60 12.26 9.21
C TRP A 176 -9.19 13.20 8.08
N LEU A 177 -8.95 12.66 6.89
CA LEU A 177 -8.30 13.41 5.83
C LEU A 177 -9.32 13.97 4.84
N ILE A 178 -10.38 13.23 4.51
CA ILE A 178 -11.34 13.65 3.48
C ILE A 178 -11.94 15.03 3.81
N GLY A 179 -11.99 15.91 2.82
CA GLY A 179 -12.55 17.25 2.93
C GLY A 179 -11.57 18.35 2.55
N TYR A 180 -12.01 19.59 2.73
CA TYR A 180 -11.23 20.81 2.49
C TYR A 180 -10.57 21.26 3.78
N TRP A 181 -9.31 21.66 3.68
CA TRP A 181 -8.48 22.07 4.80
C TRP A 181 -7.67 23.30 4.45
N LYS A 182 -7.55 24.19 5.42
CA LYS A 182 -6.63 25.33 5.41
C LYS A 182 -5.47 25.04 6.36
N ILE A 183 -4.25 25.36 5.94
CA ILE A 183 -3.01 25.07 6.65
C ILE A 183 -2.29 26.40 6.87
N GLU A 184 -2.03 26.73 8.14
CA GLU A 184 -1.26 27.91 8.55
C GLU A 184 0.03 27.45 9.23
N ARG A 185 1.19 27.95 8.79
CA ARG A 185 2.51 27.52 9.26
C ARG A 185 3.18 28.56 10.13
N SER A 186 4.00 28.12 11.07
CA SER A 186 4.76 29.00 11.97
C SER A 186 5.79 29.89 11.25
N ASP A 187 6.18 29.54 10.03
CA ASP A 187 7.08 30.33 9.18
C ASP A 187 6.36 31.46 8.40
N GLY A 188 5.05 31.63 8.62
CA GLY A 188 4.22 32.64 7.97
C GLY A 188 3.63 32.22 6.62
N THR A 189 3.99 31.04 6.10
CA THR A 189 3.38 30.51 4.87
C THR A 189 2.05 29.80 5.14
N SER A 190 1.25 29.60 4.10
CA SER A 190 -0.01 28.85 4.20
C SER A 190 -0.29 28.02 2.96
N ALA A 191 -1.26 27.10 3.07
CA ALA A 191 -1.74 26.29 1.98
C ALA A 191 -3.20 25.87 2.19
N GLU A 192 -3.83 25.42 1.12
CA GLU A 192 -5.12 24.75 1.13
C GLU A 192 -4.99 23.38 0.48
N VAL A 193 -5.72 22.39 1.01
CA VAL A 193 -5.77 21.05 0.44
C VAL A 193 -7.19 20.51 0.44
N HIS A 194 -7.56 19.87 -0.66
CA HIS A 194 -8.77 19.05 -0.75
C HIS A 194 -8.40 17.59 -0.96
N TRP A 195 -8.68 16.75 0.03
CA TRP A 195 -8.57 15.29 -0.09
C TRP A 195 -9.93 14.66 -0.41
N SER A 196 -9.96 13.81 -1.42
CA SER A 196 -11.17 13.10 -1.84
C SER A 196 -10.86 11.68 -2.26
N LYS A 197 -11.84 10.78 -2.10
CA LYS A 197 -11.79 9.47 -2.73
C LYS A 197 -12.19 9.58 -4.20
N PRO A 198 -11.44 9.00 -5.14
CA PRO A 198 -11.86 8.97 -6.54
C PRO A 198 -13.05 8.03 -6.78
N ARG A 199 -13.25 7.03 -5.90
CA ARG A 199 -14.36 6.06 -5.90
C ARG A 199 -14.68 5.65 -4.46
N ALA A 200 -15.92 5.24 -4.16
CA ALA A 200 -16.37 4.95 -2.79
C ALA A 200 -15.49 3.91 -2.05
N ASN A 201 -15.05 2.87 -2.76
CA ASN A 201 -14.24 1.76 -2.26
C ASN A 201 -12.73 1.95 -2.47
N ALA A 202 -12.26 3.15 -2.81
CA ALA A 202 -10.83 3.38 -2.98
C ALA A 202 -10.07 3.29 -1.64
N ASP A 203 -8.96 2.55 -1.66
CA ASP A 203 -7.94 2.47 -0.59
C ASP A 203 -6.86 3.54 -0.73
N TYR A 204 -7.20 4.63 -1.43
CA TYR A 204 -6.34 5.79 -1.59
C TYR A 204 -7.17 7.07 -1.75
N LEU A 205 -6.55 8.19 -1.41
CA LEU A 205 -7.09 9.54 -1.61
C LEU A 205 -6.29 10.28 -2.68
N ILE A 206 -6.96 11.22 -3.34
CA ILE A 206 -6.34 12.24 -4.16
C ILE A 206 -6.40 13.56 -3.40
N GLY A 207 -5.23 14.16 -3.16
CA GLY A 207 -5.08 15.50 -2.60
C GLY A 207 -4.83 16.52 -3.70
N LYS A 208 -5.50 17.68 -3.63
CA LYS A 208 -5.20 18.84 -4.48
C LYS A 208 -4.79 19.99 -3.59
N TRP A 209 -3.55 20.43 -3.74
CA TRP A 209 -2.93 21.45 -2.91
C TRP A 209 -2.76 22.76 -3.66
N GLU A 210 -2.90 23.87 -2.95
CA GLU A 210 -2.56 25.21 -3.40
C GLU A 210 -1.88 25.96 -2.25
N ASN A 211 -0.60 26.30 -2.42
CA ASN A 211 0.14 27.11 -1.47
C ASN A 211 -0.19 28.59 -1.66
N SER A 212 0.09 29.41 -0.65
CA SER A 212 -0.13 30.86 -0.67
C SER A 212 0.63 31.61 -1.76
N ASP A 213 1.72 31.02 -2.29
CA ASP A 213 2.50 31.54 -3.42
C ASP A 213 1.89 31.17 -4.80
N GLY A 214 0.75 30.46 -4.81
CA GLY A 214 0.08 29.96 -6.00
C GLY A 214 0.61 28.63 -6.53
N THR A 215 1.64 28.05 -5.89
CA THR A 215 2.17 26.74 -6.27
C THR A 215 1.15 25.65 -5.99
N LYS A 216 0.89 24.77 -6.97
CA LYS A 216 -0.09 23.69 -6.86
C LYS A 216 0.58 22.32 -6.89
N PHE A 217 0.04 21.39 -6.11
CA PHE A 217 0.44 19.98 -6.12
C PHE A 217 -0.76 19.05 -6.28
N SER A 218 -0.53 17.93 -6.95
CA SER A 218 -1.44 16.79 -6.94
C SER A 218 -0.82 15.66 -6.13
N GLU A 219 -1.55 15.16 -5.15
CA GLU A 219 -1.10 14.16 -4.20
C GLU A 219 -1.88 12.87 -4.33
N ILE A 220 -1.21 11.73 -4.13
CA ILE A 220 -1.83 10.43 -3.92
C ILE A 220 -1.44 9.95 -2.53
N VAL A 221 -2.44 9.63 -1.72
CA VAL A 221 -2.27 9.10 -0.36
C VAL A 221 -2.82 7.67 -0.32
N GLY A 222 -1.99 6.69 -0.02
CA GLY A 222 -2.37 5.27 0.06
C GLY A 222 -2.25 4.73 1.48
N TRP A 223 -3.19 3.88 1.88
CA TRP A 223 -3.13 3.11 3.11
C TRP A 223 -2.52 1.74 2.82
N ARG A 224 -1.57 1.33 3.65
CA ARG A 224 -0.93 0.01 3.60
C ARG A 224 -1.37 -0.78 4.84
N PRO A 225 -2.47 -1.54 4.76
CA PRO A 225 -3.04 -2.21 5.93
C PRO A 225 -2.08 -3.22 6.56
N ASP A 226 -1.23 -3.86 5.76
CA ASP A 226 -0.18 -4.79 6.19
C ASP A 226 0.89 -4.10 7.06
N GLN A 227 1.21 -2.85 6.74
CA GLN A 227 2.22 -2.06 7.45
C GLN A 227 1.63 -1.18 8.55
N GLN A 228 0.31 -1.08 8.63
CA GLN A 228 -0.40 -0.05 9.39
C GLN A 228 0.19 1.34 9.12
N ALA A 229 0.48 1.60 7.83
CA ALA A 229 1.23 2.77 7.39
C ALA A 229 0.49 3.54 6.31
N LEU A 230 0.69 4.86 6.31
CA LEU A 230 0.16 5.76 5.29
C LEU A 230 1.32 6.32 4.47
N VAL A 231 1.18 6.27 3.15
CA VAL A 231 2.18 6.79 2.22
C VAL A 231 1.55 7.84 1.35
N ALA A 232 2.17 9.02 1.29
CA ALA A 232 1.73 10.11 0.43
C ALA A 232 2.85 10.54 -0.51
N ASN A 233 2.50 10.80 -1.76
CA ASN A 233 3.41 11.42 -2.73
C ASN A 233 2.66 12.52 -3.46
N ALA A 234 3.25 13.70 -3.51
CA ALA A 234 2.68 14.85 -4.20
C ALA A 234 3.65 15.42 -5.22
N PHE A 235 3.13 15.78 -6.39
CA PHE A 235 3.88 16.32 -7.51
C PHE A 235 3.31 17.67 -7.91
N GLY A 236 4.18 18.67 -8.03
CA GLY A 236 3.84 20.04 -8.37
C GLY A 236 4.54 20.52 -9.64
N ALA A 237 4.30 21.78 -9.98
CA ALA A 237 4.95 22.40 -11.13
C ALA A 237 6.47 22.52 -10.93
N ARG A 238 7.21 22.58 -12.05
CA ARG A 238 8.67 22.79 -12.08
C ARG A 238 9.48 21.76 -11.28
N GLY A 239 9.02 20.50 -11.26
CA GLY A 239 9.73 19.40 -10.63
C GLY A 239 9.68 19.39 -9.10
N GLY A 240 8.92 20.29 -8.47
CA GLY A 240 8.70 20.23 -7.03
C GLY A 240 7.88 19.00 -6.65
N TYR A 241 8.25 18.31 -5.57
CA TYR A 241 7.49 17.18 -5.04
C TYR A 241 7.74 16.99 -3.56
N PHE A 242 6.86 16.24 -2.89
CA PHE A 242 7.14 15.74 -1.55
C PHE A 242 6.68 14.29 -1.42
N SER A 243 7.29 13.59 -0.46
CA SER A 243 6.93 12.22 -0.09
C SER A 243 6.87 12.11 1.42
N VAL A 244 5.80 11.47 1.92
CA VAL A 244 5.56 11.23 3.34
C VAL A 244 5.35 9.74 3.55
N PHE A 245 6.01 9.19 4.57
CA PHE A 245 5.83 7.82 5.03
C PHE A 245 5.54 7.82 6.53
N LEU A 246 4.28 7.62 6.90
CA LEU A 246 3.80 7.53 8.28
C LEU A 246 3.72 6.06 8.68
N ASN A 247 4.64 5.60 9.52
CA ASN A 247 4.73 4.20 9.97
C ASN A 247 4.25 3.99 11.41
N ASN A 248 3.79 5.05 12.07
CA ASN A 248 3.12 5.00 13.35
C ASN A 248 1.80 5.75 13.22
N VAL A 249 0.74 5.02 12.88
CA VAL A 249 -0.62 5.56 12.75
C VAL A 249 -1.42 5.10 13.97
N ARG A 250 -2.13 6.02 14.62
CA ARG A 250 -2.96 5.85 15.84
C ARG A 250 -4.29 6.59 15.66
N PRO A 251 -5.36 6.33 16.43
CA PRO A 251 -6.67 6.98 16.25
C PRO A 251 -6.74 8.50 16.38
N ASN A 252 -5.72 9.18 16.92
CA ASN A 252 -5.62 10.65 16.95
C ASN A 252 -4.19 11.18 16.68
N GLN A 253 -3.27 10.31 16.27
CA GLN A 253 -1.88 10.69 16.03
C GLN A 253 -1.29 9.89 14.86
N MET A 254 -0.47 10.54 14.04
CA MET A 254 0.36 9.88 13.04
C MET A 254 1.78 10.43 13.09
N SER A 255 2.79 9.60 12.89
CA SER A 255 4.16 10.07 12.75
C SER A 255 4.98 9.23 11.78
N GLY A 256 6.04 9.85 11.26
CA GLY A 256 6.97 9.21 10.35
C GLY A 256 7.95 10.18 9.71
N ARG A 257 8.29 9.95 8.44
CA ARG A 257 9.29 10.74 7.71
C ARG A 257 8.67 11.51 6.56
N ILE A 258 9.27 12.67 6.28
CA ILE A 258 8.94 13.52 5.15
C ILE A 258 10.20 13.84 4.35
N ARG A 259 10.06 13.92 3.03
CA ARG A 259 11.06 14.42 2.10
C ARG A 259 10.41 15.45 1.20
N ARG A 260 11.07 16.57 0.97
CA ARG A 260 10.59 17.64 0.09
C ARG A 260 11.68 18.00 -0.90
N PHE A 261 11.24 18.28 -2.11
CA PHE A 261 12.05 18.80 -3.19
C PHE A 261 11.36 20.06 -3.66
N LYS A 262 12.00 21.20 -3.40
CA LYS A 262 11.51 22.51 -3.82
C LYS A 262 11.84 22.73 -5.29
N SER A 263 11.09 23.62 -5.93
CA SER A 263 11.28 23.98 -7.35
C SER A 263 12.59 24.71 -7.64
N ASP A 264 13.28 25.20 -6.59
CA ASP A 264 14.63 25.78 -6.66
C ASP A 264 15.76 24.73 -6.60
N GLY A 265 15.41 23.44 -6.54
CA GLY A 265 16.37 22.33 -6.44
C GLY A 265 16.76 21.96 -5.01
N THR A 266 16.28 22.68 -4.00
CA THR A 266 16.56 22.38 -2.59
C THR A 266 15.85 21.10 -2.18
N GLN A 267 16.60 20.17 -1.61
CA GLN A 267 16.06 18.97 -0.99
C GLN A 267 16.11 19.11 0.54
N THR A 268 14.99 18.79 1.20
CA THR A 268 14.96 18.63 2.65
C THR A 268 14.37 17.29 3.05
N SER A 269 14.81 16.76 4.18
CA SER A 269 14.24 15.57 4.81
C SER A 269 14.02 15.83 6.29
N GLY A 270 13.08 15.12 6.87
CA GLY A 270 12.64 15.41 8.23
C GLY A 270 11.79 14.33 8.84
N THR A 271 11.47 14.52 10.12
CA THR A 271 10.38 13.82 10.78
C THR A 271 9.12 14.67 10.75
N ILE A 272 7.97 14.00 10.73
CA ILE A 272 6.66 14.64 10.81
C ILE A 272 5.83 13.95 11.88
N GLU A 273 5.15 14.76 12.69
CA GLU A 273 4.15 14.35 13.66
C GLU A 273 2.86 15.10 13.36
N ILE A 274 1.75 14.38 13.36
CA ILE A 274 0.40 14.87 13.06
C ILE A 274 -0.48 14.47 14.23
N ASN A 275 -1.09 15.43 14.89
CA ASN A 275 -1.96 15.20 16.04
C ASN A 275 -3.34 15.78 15.77
N ARG A 276 -4.36 14.93 15.80
CA ARG A 276 -5.76 15.35 15.68
C ARG A 276 -6.21 15.87 17.05
N VAL A 277 -6.52 17.17 17.11
CA VAL A 277 -7.03 17.81 18.33
C VAL A 277 -8.53 17.56 18.45
N ASN A 278 -9.26 17.71 17.33
CA ASN A 278 -10.68 17.37 17.21
C ASN A 278 -11.03 17.07 15.74
N GLU A 279 -12.31 17.02 15.38
CA GLU A 279 -12.72 16.65 14.01
C GLU A 279 -12.32 17.64 12.91
N ASP A 280 -12.13 18.89 13.30
CA ASP A 280 -11.92 20.03 12.41
C ASP A 280 -10.57 20.71 12.62
N LEU A 281 -9.74 20.17 13.53
CA LEU A 281 -8.46 20.74 13.90
C LEU A 281 -7.39 19.66 14.05
N VAL A 282 -6.33 19.82 13.26
CA VAL A 282 -5.12 19.01 13.31
C VAL A 282 -3.93 19.94 13.52
N LYS A 283 -2.96 19.50 14.31
CA LYS A 283 -1.68 20.17 14.50
C LYS A 283 -0.57 19.29 13.98
N THR A 284 0.33 19.86 13.19
CA THR A 284 1.52 19.15 12.72
C THR A 284 2.78 19.79 13.29
N ARG A 285 3.81 18.96 13.43
CA ARG A 285 5.17 19.38 13.76
C ARG A 285 6.11 18.67 12.81
N ILE A 286 6.90 19.43 12.07
CA ILE A 286 7.93 18.93 11.17
C ILE A 286 9.28 19.41 11.69
N VAL A 287 10.23 18.47 11.77
CA VAL A 287 11.62 18.77 12.14
C VAL A 287 12.51 18.45 10.96
N ASP A 288 13.27 19.44 10.50
CA ASP A 288 14.27 19.24 9.46
C ASP A 288 15.48 18.48 10.01
N GLU A 289 15.92 17.44 9.31
CA GLU A 289 17.04 16.60 9.72
C GLU A 289 18.40 17.31 9.59
N SER A 290 18.50 18.34 8.74
CA SER A 290 19.78 18.99 8.45
C SER A 290 20.19 20.01 9.50
N ASP A 291 19.26 20.81 10.01
CA ASP A 291 19.51 21.92 10.93
C ASP A 291 18.67 21.85 12.22
N GLY A 292 17.79 20.85 12.35
CA GLY A 292 16.90 20.70 13.50
C GLY A 292 15.80 21.76 13.57
N SER A 293 15.64 22.58 12.54
CA SER A 293 14.60 23.61 12.47
C SER A 293 13.21 22.95 12.57
N VAL A 294 12.29 23.67 13.23
CA VAL A 294 10.95 23.17 13.51
C VAL A 294 9.94 24.07 12.84
N VAL A 295 9.10 23.48 11.99
CA VAL A 295 7.91 24.12 11.43
C VAL A 295 6.69 23.45 12.05
N THR A 296 5.81 24.24 12.64
CA THR A 296 4.50 23.75 13.10
C THR A 296 3.40 24.23 12.17
N GLU A 297 2.37 23.41 11.99
CA GLU A 297 1.21 23.78 11.18
C GLU A 297 -0.08 23.62 11.99
N THR A 298 -0.99 24.57 11.82
CA THR A 298 -2.38 24.47 12.26
C THR A 298 -3.23 24.20 11.03
N VAL A 299 -3.93 23.07 11.04
CA VAL A 299 -4.71 22.58 9.90
C VAL A 299 -6.18 22.55 10.30
N THR A 300 -6.98 23.41 9.70
CA THR A 300 -8.38 23.64 10.07
C THR A 300 -9.32 23.22 8.94
N ARG A 301 -10.36 22.46 9.24
CA ARG A 301 -11.34 22.02 8.25
C ARG A 301 -12.18 23.21 7.79
N VAL A 302 -12.40 23.29 6.49
CA VAL A 302 -13.24 24.30 5.86
C VAL A 302 -14.63 23.68 5.56
N PRO A 303 -15.73 24.23 6.09
CA PRO A 303 -17.07 23.75 5.79
C PRO A 303 -17.40 23.86 4.29
N ALA A 304 -18.03 22.83 3.74
CA ALA A 304 -18.34 22.71 2.31
C ALA A 304 -19.17 23.87 1.73
N THR A 305 -19.88 24.64 2.57
CA THR A 305 -20.72 25.77 2.15
C THR A 305 -19.94 27.03 1.76
N SER A 306 -18.65 27.11 2.05
CA SER A 306 -17.85 28.34 1.83
C SER A 306 -17.27 28.46 0.42
N HIS A 307 -17.16 27.36 -0.35
CA HIS A 307 -16.50 27.40 -1.66
C HIS A 307 -17.45 27.63 -2.86
N ASP A 308 -18.74 27.37 -2.69
CA ASP A 308 -19.77 27.63 -3.72
C ASP A 308 -20.32 29.07 -3.69
N GLY A 309 -20.06 29.81 -2.62
CA GLY A 309 -20.51 31.20 -2.46
C GLY A 309 -19.76 32.21 -3.33
N GLU A 310 -18.47 31.96 -3.63
CA GLU A 310 -17.64 32.91 -4.38
C GLU A 310 -17.47 32.60 -5.87
N ARG A 311 -17.80 31.38 -6.32
CA ARG A 311 -17.81 31.04 -7.76
C ARG A 311 -19.11 31.41 -8.50
N ARG A 312 -20.11 31.97 -7.80
CA ARG A 312 -21.28 32.62 -8.43
C ARG A 312 -21.10 34.14 -8.54
N ARG A 313 -20.02 34.60 -9.16
CA ARG A 313 -19.95 35.97 -9.72
C ARG A 313 -19.81 35.92 -11.24
N ARG A 314 -20.92 36.28 -11.88
CA ARG A 314 -21.08 36.82 -13.25
C ARG A 314 -20.74 35.87 -14.40
N LEU A 315 -21.71 35.02 -14.76
CA LEU A 315 -22.00 34.88 -16.19
C LEU A 315 -22.43 36.27 -16.70
N PRO A 316 -21.85 36.82 -17.78
CA PRO A 316 -22.37 38.02 -18.39
C PRO A 316 -23.79 37.71 -18.87
N GLY A 317 -24.77 38.30 -18.20
CA GLY A 317 -26.15 38.26 -18.65
C GLY A 317 -26.20 38.83 -20.06
N ILE A 318 -26.84 38.08 -20.97
CA ILE A 318 -27.19 38.54 -22.31
C ILE A 318 -27.76 39.97 -22.18
N PRO A 319 -27.18 40.98 -22.87
CA PRO A 319 -27.64 42.35 -22.79
C PRO A 319 -29.15 42.42 -23.05
N GLN A 320 -29.87 43.21 -22.25
CA GLN A 320 -31.34 43.29 -22.28
C GLN A 320 -31.91 43.65 -23.67
N ARG A 321 -31.10 44.29 -24.53
CA ARG A 321 -31.41 44.54 -25.95
C ARG A 321 -31.58 43.28 -26.80
N LEU A 322 -30.86 42.19 -26.51
CA LEU A 322 -30.95 40.91 -27.24
C LEU A 322 -32.18 40.08 -26.85
N ARG A 323 -32.70 40.25 -25.63
CA ARG A 323 -33.94 39.57 -25.19
C ARG A 323 -35.20 40.10 -25.91
N ASN A 324 -35.19 41.37 -26.34
CA ASN A 324 -36.32 41.97 -27.04
C ASN A 324 -36.40 41.60 -28.53
N LEU A 325 -35.30 41.11 -29.12
CA LEU A 325 -35.26 40.65 -30.51
C LEU A 325 -35.75 39.20 -30.69
N LEU A 326 -35.65 38.37 -29.64
CA LEU A 326 -36.09 36.97 -29.68
C LEU A 326 -37.56 36.74 -29.32
N ARG A 327 -38.30 37.80 -28.94
CA ARG A 327 -39.77 37.77 -28.72
C ARG A 327 -40.58 38.31 -29.90
N ARG A 328 -39.91 38.68 -31.01
CA ARG A 328 -40.54 39.10 -32.26
C ARG A 328 -40.03 38.23 -33.41
N ARG A 329 -40.24 36.92 -33.31
CA ARG A 329 -40.34 35.98 -34.43
C ARG A 329 -41.31 34.89 -34.03
#